data_AF-A0A1F8V5G5-F1
#
_entry.id   AF-A0A1F8V5G5-F1
#
_cell.length_a   1.000
_cell.length_b   1.000
_cell.length_c   1.000
_cell.angle_alpha   90.00
_cell.angle_beta   90.00
_cell.angle_gamma   90.00
#
_symmetry.space_group_name_H-M   'P 1'
#
loop_
_entity.id
_entity.type
_entity.pdbx_description
1 polymer ?
#
loop_
_entity_poly.entity_id
_entity_poly.type
_entity_poly.pdbx_seq_one_letter_code
_entity_poly.pdbx_strand_id
1 'polypeptide(L)'
;MTFYHGSPIANITELGTRSFTHDEIKSSMVYLTQSRAYALFYIRDLDVNYVTCDMTKEGYVRYYERFSEQLKTLYRDRSGYLYKCVDNGGFEQTPTRNVWVSKNPVIIESVEFIPDVYKEILKYEETGDIKVIRYEILTDEEKQDVYEMIVCSLYKSGLR
;
A
#
# COMPACT_ATOMS: atom_id res chain seq x y z
N MET A 1 19.55 3.60 6.33
CA MET A 1 18.12 3.94 6.54
C MET A 1 17.31 2.66 6.49
N THR A 2 16.21 2.57 7.24
CA THR A 2 15.36 1.37 7.29
C THR A 2 14.19 1.52 6.32
N PHE A 3 13.91 0.47 5.56
CA PHE A 3 12.76 0.40 4.65
C PHE A 3 11.91 -0.83 4.96
N TYR A 4 10.67 -0.80 4.51
CA TYR A 4 9.68 -1.85 4.70
C TYR A 4 8.99 -2.17 3.38
N HIS A 5 8.71 -3.45 3.19
CA HIS A 5 7.81 -3.96 2.16
C HIS A 5 6.80 -4.91 2.81
N GLY A 6 5.51 -4.73 2.54
CA GLY A 6 4.48 -5.65 2.99
C GLY A 6 4.10 -6.62 1.87
N SER A 7 3.88 -7.89 2.21
CA SER A 7 3.37 -8.88 1.27
C SER A 7 2.55 -9.96 2.00
N PRO A 8 1.48 -10.50 1.37
CA PRO A 8 0.78 -11.66 1.91
C PRO A 8 1.61 -12.97 1.77
N ILE A 9 2.69 -12.95 0.99
CA ILE A 9 3.51 -14.13 0.69
C ILE A 9 4.56 -14.31 1.80
N ALA A 10 4.64 -15.53 2.34
CA ALA A 10 5.62 -15.92 3.36
C ALA A 10 6.98 -16.31 2.76
N ASN A 11 8.01 -16.38 3.61
CA ASN A 11 9.31 -16.97 3.31
C ASN A 11 10.00 -16.39 2.06
N ILE A 12 9.76 -15.11 1.76
CA ILE A 12 10.54 -14.41 0.74
C ILE A 12 11.96 -14.24 1.29
N THR A 13 12.94 -14.83 0.62
CA THR A 13 14.36 -14.73 0.99
C THR A 13 15.08 -13.60 0.24
N GLU A 14 14.49 -13.15 -0.86
CA GLU A 14 14.96 -12.03 -1.67
C GLU A 14 13.74 -11.39 -2.33
N LEU A 15 13.54 -10.08 -2.12
CA LEU A 15 12.51 -9.35 -2.85
C LEU A 15 13.04 -9.13 -4.26
N GLY A 16 12.71 -10.08 -5.13
CA GLY A 16 13.03 -10.02 -6.54
C GLY A 16 12.13 -9.02 -7.26
N THR A 17 12.53 -8.67 -8.46
CA THR A 17 11.86 -7.67 -9.26
C THR A 17 10.46 -8.09 -9.74
N ARG A 18 9.92 -9.27 -9.43
CA ARG A 18 8.68 -9.80 -10.06
C ARG A 18 7.35 -9.07 -9.77
N SER A 19 7.35 -7.94 -9.06
CA SER A 19 6.17 -7.07 -8.95
C SER A 19 6.06 -6.16 -10.18
N PHE A 20 4.91 -6.23 -10.87
CA PHE A 20 4.65 -5.41 -12.05
C PHE A 20 4.30 -3.97 -11.65
N THR A 21 4.91 -2.98 -12.30
CA THR A 21 4.52 -1.57 -12.17
C THR A 21 3.17 -1.32 -12.84
N HIS A 22 2.53 -0.20 -12.47
CA HIS A 22 1.29 0.28 -13.08
C HIS A 22 1.47 0.87 -14.49
N ASP A 23 2.69 0.89 -15.04
CA ASP A 23 3.01 1.47 -16.35
C ASP A 23 3.07 0.40 -17.47
N GLU A 24 2.79 0.83 -18.71
CA GLU A 24 2.69 -0.01 -19.94
C GLU A 24 3.95 -0.85 -20.24
N ILE A 25 5.08 -0.57 -19.59
CA ILE A 25 6.31 -1.36 -19.66
C ILE A 25 6.44 -2.12 -18.34
N LYS A 26 6.02 -3.40 -18.34
CA LYS A 26 6.13 -4.38 -17.24
C LYS A 26 7.57 -4.57 -16.77
N SER A 27 8.09 -3.56 -16.10
CA SER A 27 9.40 -3.54 -15.48
C SER A 27 9.17 -3.84 -14.02
N SER A 28 9.30 -5.13 -13.74
CA SER A 28 9.85 -5.70 -12.54
C SER A 28 10.39 -4.68 -11.48
N MET A 29 9.61 -4.21 -10.49
CA MET A 29 10.07 -3.30 -9.41
C MET A 29 9.62 -3.73 -8.02
N VAL A 30 10.46 -3.49 -7.02
CA VAL A 30 10.13 -3.67 -5.59
C VAL A 30 9.72 -2.33 -5.01
N TYR A 31 8.49 -2.22 -4.50
CA TYR A 31 8.01 -1.03 -3.79
C TYR A 31 8.38 -1.08 -2.31
N LEU A 32 8.93 0.02 -1.81
CA LEU A 32 9.45 0.16 -0.46
C LEU A 32 8.94 1.46 0.15
N THR A 33 8.90 1.51 1.48
CA THR A 33 8.58 2.72 2.22
C THR A 33 9.39 2.78 3.51
N GLN A 34 9.67 3.99 4.00
CA GLN A 34 10.31 4.18 5.30
C GLN A 34 9.27 4.14 6.45
N SER A 35 7.98 4.09 6.13
CA SER A 35 6.89 3.99 7.11
C SER A 35 6.40 2.56 7.24
N ARG A 36 6.58 1.95 8.42
CA ARG A 36 6.01 0.64 8.76
C ARG A 36 4.48 0.65 8.59
N ALA A 37 3.83 1.74 9.03
CA ALA A 37 2.39 1.93 8.90
C ALA A 37 1.94 1.94 7.43
N TYR A 38 2.68 2.63 6.55
CA TYR A 38 2.37 2.65 5.12
C TYR A 38 2.55 1.26 4.48
N ALA A 39 3.57 0.50 4.91
CA ALA A 39 3.85 -0.84 4.38
C ALA A 39 2.73 -1.86 4.67
N LEU A 40 1.89 -1.66 5.69
CA LEU A 40 0.73 -2.52 5.96
C LEU A 40 -0.24 -2.55 4.77
N PHE A 41 -0.38 -1.44 4.04
CA PHE A 41 -1.24 -1.35 2.85
C PHE A 41 -0.69 -2.10 1.62
N TYR A 42 0.53 -2.64 1.70
CA TYR A 42 1.05 -3.57 0.71
C TYR A 42 0.63 -5.02 1.00
N ILE A 43 0.24 -5.36 2.24
CA ILE A 43 -0.27 -6.68 2.62
C ILE A 43 -1.75 -6.78 2.23
N ARG A 44 -1.99 -6.91 0.93
CA ARG A 44 -3.32 -6.96 0.34
C ARG A 44 -3.41 -8.03 -0.72
N ASP A 45 -4.61 -8.19 -1.28
CA ASP A 45 -4.81 -8.95 -2.50
C ASP A 45 -4.00 -8.36 -3.66
N LEU A 46 -3.20 -9.18 -4.33
CA LEU A 46 -2.38 -8.72 -5.45
C LEU A 46 -3.22 -8.43 -6.69
N ASP A 47 -4.43 -9.00 -6.79
CA ASP A 47 -5.38 -8.70 -7.86
C ASP A 47 -6.15 -7.39 -7.59
N VAL A 48 -6.09 -6.86 -6.37
CA VAL A 48 -6.71 -5.58 -5.99
C VAL A 48 -5.70 -4.44 -6.11
N ASN A 49 -5.86 -3.66 -7.16
CA ASN A 49 -5.05 -2.46 -7.43
C ASN A 49 -5.68 -1.16 -6.92
N TYR A 50 -6.72 -1.25 -6.08
CA TYR A 50 -7.56 -0.11 -5.70
C TYR A 50 -7.32 0.42 -4.29
N VAL A 51 -6.04 0.49 -3.89
CA VAL A 51 -5.65 1.04 -2.58
C VAL A 51 -5.07 2.43 -2.76
N THR A 52 -5.85 3.45 -2.36
CA THR A 52 -5.37 4.84 -2.36
C THR A 52 -4.92 5.21 -0.95
N CYS A 53 -3.61 5.31 -0.77
CA CYS A 53 -3.04 5.93 0.43
C CYS A 53 -1.88 6.85 0.07
N ASP A 54 -1.74 7.93 0.84
CA ASP A 54 -0.65 8.89 0.70
C ASP A 54 0.02 9.18 2.04
N MET A 55 1.27 9.61 1.98
CA MET A 55 1.99 10.12 3.14
C MET A 55 1.84 11.64 3.20
N THR A 56 1.41 12.17 4.35
CA THR A 56 1.25 13.62 4.52
C THR A 56 2.58 14.33 4.74
N LYS A 57 2.54 15.67 4.75
CA LYS A 57 3.75 16.45 5.09
C LYS A 57 4.11 16.32 6.56
N GLU A 58 3.10 16.09 7.39
CA GLU A 58 3.15 15.95 8.83
C GLU A 58 3.62 14.55 9.28
N GLY A 59 3.73 13.59 8.35
CA GLY A 59 4.36 12.29 8.58
C GLY A 59 3.41 11.13 8.91
N TYR A 60 2.10 11.33 8.78
CA TYR A 60 1.10 10.27 8.95
C TYR A 60 0.57 9.79 7.59
N VAL A 61 0.01 8.57 7.55
CA VAL A 61 -0.59 8.00 6.34
C VAL A 61 -2.06 8.36 6.26
N ARG A 62 -2.54 8.80 5.10
CA ARG A 62 -3.98 8.91 4.81
C ARG A 62 -4.43 7.75 3.95
N TYR A 63 -5.48 7.06 4.38
CA TYR A 63 -6.16 6.04 3.58
C TYR A 63 -7.56 6.54 3.24
N TYR A 64 -7.95 6.49 1.97
CA TYR A 64 -9.25 6.96 1.52
C TYR A 64 -10.14 5.78 1.15
N GLU A 65 -11.25 5.62 1.87
CA GLU A 65 -12.27 4.67 1.48
C GLU A 65 -13.05 5.19 0.26
N ARG A 66 -13.25 4.30 -0.72
CA ARG A 66 -13.92 4.59 -1.98
C ARG A 66 -15.33 3.99 -2.06
N PHE A 67 -15.65 3.14 -1.11
CA PHE A 67 -16.98 2.61 -0.84
C PHE A 67 -17.06 2.28 0.65
N SER A 68 -18.29 2.10 1.15
CA SER A 68 -18.56 1.83 2.57
C SER A 68 -17.73 0.65 3.10
N GLU A 69 -17.06 0.85 4.23
CA GLU A 69 -16.24 -0.16 4.92
C GLU A 69 -15.14 -0.79 4.03
N GLN A 70 -14.58 -0.05 3.06
CA GLN A 70 -13.55 -0.57 2.14
C GLN A 70 -12.33 -1.13 2.91
N LEU A 71 -11.83 -0.42 3.92
CA LEU A 71 -10.65 -0.86 4.65
C LEU A 71 -10.88 -2.25 5.26
N LYS A 72 -12.01 -2.42 5.91
CA LYS A 72 -12.41 -3.68 6.53
C LYS A 72 -12.62 -4.76 5.48
N THR A 73 -13.27 -4.44 4.36
CA THR A 73 -13.49 -5.38 3.26
C THR A 73 -12.18 -5.92 2.69
N LEU A 74 -11.17 -5.05 2.55
CA LEU A 74 -9.90 -5.43 1.96
C LEU A 74 -8.94 -6.12 2.93
N TYR A 75 -8.95 -5.79 4.23
CA TYR A 75 -7.91 -6.23 5.16
C TYR A 75 -8.40 -7.13 6.30
N ARG A 76 -9.71 -7.24 6.55
CA ARG A 76 -10.23 -8.10 7.62
C ARG A 76 -9.77 -9.54 7.42
N ASP A 77 -9.37 -10.17 8.52
CA ASP A 77 -8.92 -11.58 8.59
C ASP A 77 -7.74 -11.89 7.64
N ARG A 78 -7.08 -10.86 7.09
CA ARG A 78 -5.85 -11.03 6.31
C ARG A 78 -4.65 -10.98 7.24
N SER A 79 -3.77 -11.96 7.06
CA SER A 79 -2.43 -11.96 7.64
C SER A 79 -1.39 -11.71 6.55
N GLY A 80 -0.18 -11.34 6.95
CA GLY A 80 0.96 -11.33 6.04
C GLY A 80 2.24 -10.92 6.73
N TYR A 81 3.19 -10.40 5.96
CA TYR A 81 4.56 -10.22 6.42
C TYR A 81 5.04 -8.82 6.07
N LEU A 82 5.69 -8.18 7.04
CA LEU A 82 6.50 -7.00 6.81
C LEU A 82 7.97 -7.41 6.73
N TYR A 83 8.57 -7.12 5.58
CA TYR A 83 9.97 -7.35 5.28
C TYR A 83 10.74 -6.07 5.55
N LYS A 84 11.58 -6.07 6.58
CA LYS A 84 12.51 -4.98 6.86
C LYS A 84 13.69 -5.10 5.92
N CYS A 85 13.92 -4.06 5.14
CA CYS A 85 14.89 -4.01 4.06
C CYS A 85 15.97 -2.97 4.36
N VAL A 86 17.20 -3.27 3.95
CA VAL A 86 18.34 -2.36 4.04
C VAL A 86 18.71 -1.90 2.64
N ASP A 87 18.87 -0.59 2.47
CA ASP A 87 19.32 -0.02 1.21
C ASP A 87 20.78 -0.38 0.93
N ASN A 88 21.02 -1.02 -0.20
CA ASN A 88 22.33 -1.41 -0.70
C ASN A 88 22.81 -0.54 -1.88
N GLY A 89 22.22 0.65 -2.06
CA GLY A 89 22.61 1.64 -3.07
C GLY A 89 21.76 1.62 -4.34
N GLY A 90 20.54 1.07 -4.27
CA GLY A 90 19.66 0.87 -5.43
C GLY A 90 18.22 1.34 -5.23
N PHE A 91 17.93 2.09 -4.17
CA PHE A 91 16.59 2.59 -3.90
C PHE A 91 16.41 4.00 -4.46
N GLU A 92 15.41 4.17 -5.32
CA GLU A 92 15.05 5.44 -5.93
C GLU A 92 13.72 5.93 -5.36
N GLN A 93 13.65 7.19 -4.93
CA GLN A 93 12.39 7.75 -4.46
C GLN A 93 11.49 8.07 -5.67
N THR A 94 10.23 7.68 -5.59
CA THR A 94 9.23 8.05 -6.60
C THR A 94 8.72 9.47 -6.36
N PRO A 95 7.97 10.08 -7.30
CA PRO A 95 7.28 11.35 -7.05
C PRO A 95 6.32 11.29 -5.85
N THR A 96 5.83 10.10 -5.50
CA THR A 96 5.00 9.90 -4.30
C THR A 96 5.86 9.90 -3.05
N ARG A 97 5.51 10.77 -2.10
CA ARG A 97 6.22 10.92 -0.82
C ARG A 97 6.31 9.56 -0.09
N ASN A 98 7.50 9.24 0.40
CA ASN A 98 7.77 8.03 1.19
C ASN A 98 7.49 6.71 0.44
N VAL A 99 7.36 6.77 -0.89
CA VAL A 99 7.33 5.60 -1.76
C VAL A 99 8.63 5.56 -2.55
N TRP A 100 9.31 4.45 -2.40
CA TRP A 100 10.60 4.15 -2.99
C TRP A 100 10.46 2.90 -3.85
N VAL A 101 11.33 2.79 -4.85
CA VAL A 101 11.38 1.62 -5.72
C VAL A 101 12.81 1.13 -5.84
N SER A 102 12.97 -0.17 -6.04
CA SER A 102 14.23 -0.74 -6.52
C SER A 102 14.01 -1.59 -7.75
N LYS A 103 14.91 -1.43 -8.72
CA LYS A 103 15.02 -2.30 -9.90
C LYS A 103 15.99 -3.46 -9.67
N ASN A 104 16.72 -3.43 -8.56
CA ASN A 104 17.63 -4.49 -8.16
C ASN A 104 16.95 -5.36 -7.12
N PRO A 105 17.38 -6.63 -6.96
CA PRO A 105 16.94 -7.44 -5.84
C PRO A 105 17.26 -6.78 -4.49
N VAL A 106 16.32 -6.88 -3.56
CA VAL A 106 16.42 -6.22 -2.25
C VAL A 106 16.72 -7.22 -1.15
N ILE A 107 17.74 -6.90 -0.35
CA ILE A 107 18.17 -7.68 0.80
C ILE A 107 17.21 -7.45 1.98
N ILE A 108 16.72 -8.56 2.54
CA ILE A 108 15.86 -8.58 3.71
C ILE A 108 16.73 -8.73 4.96
N GLU A 109 16.57 -7.82 5.91
CA GLU A 109 17.25 -7.86 7.22
C GLU A 109 16.45 -8.68 8.24
N SER A 110 15.14 -8.50 8.28
CA SER A 110 14.25 -9.25 9.16
C SER A 110 12.83 -9.31 8.62
N VAL A 111 12.05 -10.25 9.15
CA VAL A 111 10.65 -10.47 8.78
C VAL A 111 9.79 -10.42 10.04
N GLU A 112 8.68 -9.70 9.95
CA GLU A 112 7.66 -9.63 10.98
C GLU A 112 6.36 -10.22 10.44
N PHE A 113 5.78 -11.18 11.15
CA PHE A 113 4.45 -11.70 10.82
C PHE A 113 3.36 -10.85 11.45
N ILE A 114 2.42 -10.40 10.63
CA ILE A 114 1.22 -9.64 11.02
C ILE A 114 0.02 -10.59 10.94
N PRO A 115 -0.51 -11.06 12.09
CA PRO A 115 -1.58 -12.05 12.11
C PRO A 115 -2.94 -11.50 11.65
N ASP A 116 -3.17 -10.19 11.84
CA ASP A 116 -4.40 -9.50 11.44
C ASP A 116 -4.04 -8.06 11.05
N VAL A 117 -3.94 -7.84 9.74
CA VAL A 117 -3.50 -6.57 9.16
C VAL A 117 -4.53 -5.47 9.45
N TYR A 118 -5.82 -5.79 9.41
CA TYR A 118 -6.86 -4.82 9.72
C TYR A 118 -6.73 -4.30 11.16
N LYS A 119 -6.58 -5.20 12.14
CA LYS A 119 -6.36 -4.79 13.54
C LYS A 119 -5.07 -3.99 13.71
N GLU A 120 -4.00 -4.37 13.01
CA GLU A 120 -2.74 -3.64 13.09
C GLU A 120 -2.86 -2.21 12.52
N ILE A 121 -3.62 -2.03 11.42
CA ILE A 121 -3.94 -0.70 10.87
C ILE A 121 -4.75 0.12 11.89
N LEU A 122 -5.75 -0.47 12.54
CA LEU A 122 -6.55 0.24 13.54
C LEU A 122 -5.72 0.72 14.75
N LYS A 123 -4.70 -0.04 15.19
CA LYS A 123 -3.79 0.43 16.26
C LYS A 123 -3.05 1.71 15.86
N TYR A 124 -2.60 1.80 14.61
CA TYR A 124 -1.96 3.02 14.09
C TYR A 124 -2.96 4.16 13.87
N GLU A 125 -4.23 3.83 13.62
CA GLU A 125 -5.29 4.82 13.58
C GLU A 125 -5.56 5.43 14.96
N GLU A 126 -5.56 4.60 16.01
CA GLU A 126 -5.69 5.06 17.40
C GLU A 126 -4.55 6.00 17.83
N THR A 127 -3.33 5.80 17.33
CA THR A 127 -2.17 6.67 17.62
C THR A 127 -2.08 7.88 16.69
N GLY A 128 -2.86 7.94 15.62
CA GLY A 128 -2.85 9.01 14.63
C GLY A 128 -1.77 8.89 13.54
N ASP A 129 -1.00 7.80 13.53
CA ASP A 129 -0.01 7.50 12.48
C ASP A 129 -0.67 7.10 11.16
N ILE A 130 -1.90 6.59 11.22
CA ILE A 130 -2.81 6.40 10.09
C ILE A 130 -4.07 7.22 10.33
N LYS A 131 -4.56 7.89 9.30
CA LYS A 131 -5.87 8.54 9.30
C LYS A 131 -6.70 7.92 8.19
N VAL A 132 -7.78 7.25 8.56
CA VAL A 132 -8.72 6.71 7.58
C VAL A 132 -9.82 7.73 7.32
N ILE A 133 -9.94 8.16 6.06
CA ILE A 133 -11.06 8.97 5.60
C ILE A 133 -12.16 8.00 5.23
N ARG A 134 -13.11 7.83 6.16
CA ARG A 134 -14.24 6.89 6.02
C ARG A 134 -15.16 7.33 4.90
N TYR A 135 -15.72 6.38 4.16
CA TYR A 135 -16.63 6.71 3.07
C TYR A 135 -17.93 7.35 3.57
N GLU A 136 -18.37 6.96 4.77
CA GLU A 136 -19.61 7.40 5.39
C GLU A 136 -19.59 8.88 5.77
N ILE A 137 -18.41 9.47 6.01
CA ILE A 137 -18.27 10.89 6.36
C ILE A 137 -18.16 11.81 5.14
N LEU A 138 -17.99 11.23 3.94
CA LEU A 138 -17.93 12.00 2.70
C LEU A 138 -19.30 12.61 2.40
N THR A 139 -19.27 13.84 1.90
CA THR A 139 -20.41 14.53 1.29
C THR A 139 -20.87 13.82 0.03
N ASP A 140 -22.09 14.13 -0.43
CA ASP A 140 -22.61 13.55 -1.68
C ASP A 140 -21.78 13.96 -2.90
N GLU A 141 -21.23 15.18 -2.89
CA GLU A 141 -20.31 15.67 -3.93
C GLU A 141 -19.00 14.86 -3.94
N GLU A 142 -18.37 14.65 -2.78
CA GLU A 142 -17.15 13.83 -2.69
C GLU A 142 -17.41 12.36 -3.08
N LYS A 143 -18.59 11.81 -2.76
CA LYS A 143 -18.97 10.46 -3.19
C LYS A 143 -19.16 10.39 -4.70
N GLN A 144 -19.72 11.44 -5.31
CA GLN A 144 -19.86 11.54 -6.75
C GLN A 144 -18.49 11.62 -7.44
N ASP A 145 -17.56 12.41 -6.92
CA ASP A 145 -16.17 12.48 -7.43
C ASP A 145 -15.48 11.11 -7.38
N VAL A 146 -15.66 10.38 -6.28
CA VAL A 146 -15.15 9.01 -6.13
C VAL A 146 -15.74 8.09 -7.20
N TYR A 147 -17.06 8.15 -7.39
CA TYR A 147 -17.77 7.35 -8.40
C TYR A 147 -17.25 7.66 -9.81
N GLU A 148 -17.14 8.93 -10.18
CA GLU A 148 -16.65 9.36 -11.50
C GLU A 148 -15.22 8.91 -11.77
N MET A 149 -14.35 9.01 -10.76
CA MET A 149 -12.98 8.51 -10.85
C MET A 149 -12.94 6.98 -11.03
N ILE A 150 -13.77 6.22 -10.31
CA ILE A 150 -13.90 4.75 -10.52
C ILE A 150 -14.34 4.46 -11.95
N VAL A 151 -15.41 5.10 -12.41
CA VAL A 151 -15.96 4.93 -13.76
C VAL A 151 -14.91 5.25 -14.83
N CYS A 152 -14.21 6.38 -14.71
CA CYS A 152 -13.11 6.76 -15.59
C CYS A 152 -12.00 5.70 -15.62
N SER A 153 -11.66 5.11 -14.47
CA SER A 153 -10.65 4.05 -14.38
C SER A 153 -11.10 2.77 -15.08
N LEU A 154 -12.37 2.38 -14.96
CA LEU A 154 -12.93 1.20 -15.63
C LEU A 154 -12.94 1.37 -17.14
N TYR A 155 -13.35 2.54 -17.64
CA TYR A 155 -13.31 2.86 -19.08
C TYR A 155 -11.89 2.79 -19.65
N LYS A 156 -10.89 3.32 -18.93
CA LYS A 156 -9.47 3.24 -19.33
C LYS A 156 -8.95 1.79 -19.32
N SER A 157 -9.49 0.94 -18.46
CA SER A 157 -9.09 -0.46 -18.33
C SER A 157 -9.70 -1.38 -19.40
N GLY A 158 -10.59 -0.86 -20.26
CA GLY A 158 -11.23 -1.61 -21.34
C GLY A 158 -12.35 -2.57 -20.88
N LEU A 159 -12.72 -2.54 -19.60
CA LEU A 159 -13.89 -3.25 -19.07
C LEU A 159 -15.14 -2.41 -19.43
N ARG A 160 -15.96 -2.95 -20.34
CA ARG A 160 -17.25 -2.38 -20.76
C ARG A 160 -18.40 -3.18 -20.17
#